data_AF-A0A2E0XTJ6-F1
#
_entry.id   AF-A0A2E0XTJ6-F1
#
_cell.length_a   1.000
_cell.length_b   1.000
_cell.length_c   1.000
_cell.angle_alpha   90.00
_cell.angle_beta   90.00
_cell.angle_gamma   90.00
#
_symmetry.space_group_name_H-M   'P 1'
#
loop_
_entity.id
_entity.type
_entity.pdbx_description
1 polymer ?
#
loop_
_entity_poly.entity_id
_entity_poly.type
_entity_poly.pdbx_seq_one_letter_code
_entity_poly.pdbx_strand_id
1 'polypeptide(L)' 'MLKPIINIYWFKRDLRLVDNVPLQMSCDEEHPTLLLYLFEPDFNNDAHHSDRHWNFIKESILDLNSRLDI' A
#
# COMPACT_ATOMS: atom_id res chain seq x y z
N MET A 1 -15.03 18.95 -15.98
CA MET A 1 -15.37 17.57 -15.58
C MET A 1 -15.37 17.50 -14.06
N LEU A 2 -16.33 16.79 -13.46
CA LEU A 2 -16.28 16.42 -12.05
C LEU A 2 -15.23 15.33 -11.86
N LYS A 3 -14.48 15.37 -10.75
CA LYS A 3 -13.56 14.29 -10.38
C LYS A 3 -14.35 13.11 -9.82
N PRO A 4 -14.00 11.86 -10.15
CA PRO A 4 -14.65 10.69 -9.56
C PRO A 4 -14.37 10.63 -8.06
N ILE A 5 -15.33 10.12 -7.29
CA ILE A 5 -15.13 9.76 -5.89
C ILE A 5 -14.41 8.40 -5.86
N ILE A 6 -13.39 8.30 -5.01
CA ILE A 6 -12.56 7.10 -4.88
C ILE A 6 -12.32 6.81 -3.39
N ASN A 7 -12.10 5.54 -3.07
CA ASN A 7 -11.62 5.11 -1.76
C ASN A 7 -10.10 5.09 -1.75
N ILE A 8 -9.50 5.36 -0.59
CA ILE A 8 -8.04 5.28 -0.39
C ILE A 8 -7.76 4.20 0.64
N TYR A 9 -7.11 3.13 0.19
CA TYR A 9 -6.53 2.14 1.06
C TYR A 9 -5.06 2.47 1.30
N TRP A 10 -4.75 3.00 2.48
CA TRP A 10 -3.39 3.38 2.84
C TRP A 10 -2.65 2.20 3.50
N PHE A 11 -1.80 1.56 2.72
CA PHE A 11 -0.81 0.61 3.21
C PHE A 11 0.20 1.30 4.13
N LYS A 12 0.27 0.82 5.37
CA LYS A 12 1.35 1.12 6.32
C LYS A 12 2.33 -0.05 6.34
N ARG A 13 2.40 -0.83 7.42
CA ARG A 13 3.29 -2.00 7.49
C ARG A 13 2.69 -3.28 6.92
N ASP A 14 1.37 -3.33 6.79
CA ASP A 14 0.66 -4.52 6.31
C ASP A 14 0.52 -4.51 4.79
N LEU A 15 1.55 -4.96 4.08
CA LEU A 15 1.63 -5.02 2.62
C LEU A 15 1.03 -6.33 2.07
N ARG A 16 -0.25 -6.61 2.32
CA ARG A 16 -0.93 -7.87 1.91
C ARG A 16 -2.25 -7.61 1.19
N LEU A 17 -2.47 -8.33 0.07
CA LEU A 17 -3.75 -8.35 -0.66
C LEU A 17 -4.73 -9.40 -0.12
N VAL A 18 -4.21 -10.51 0.41
CA VAL A 18 -5.01 -11.67 0.86
C VAL A 18 -5.12 -11.62 2.37
N ASP A 19 -6.28 -12.02 2.90
CA ASP A 19 -6.57 -12.01 4.33
C ASP A 19 -6.41 -10.61 4.95
N ASN A 20 -6.97 -9.62 4.25
CA ASN A 20 -6.96 -8.22 4.64
C ASN A 20 -8.39 -7.67 4.66
N VAL A 21 -9.05 -7.79 5.81
CA VAL A 21 -10.46 -7.41 5.99
C VAL A 21 -10.72 -5.93 5.65
N PRO A 22 -9.89 -4.96 6.09
CA PRO A 22 -10.08 -3.56 5.69
C PRO A 22 -9.97 -3.33 4.18
N LEU A 23 -9.09 -4.06 3.49
CA LEU A 23 -8.96 -3.95 2.04
C LEU A 23 -10.20 -4.51 1.34
N GLN A 24 -10.68 -5.67 1.80
CA GLN A 24 -11.91 -6.25 1.28
C GLN A 24 -13.09 -5.29 1.44
N MET A 25 -13.28 -4.71 2.63
CA MET A 25 -14.33 -3.71 2.87
C MET A 25 -14.24 -2.53 1.90
N SER A 26 -13.03 -1.99 1.66
CA SER A 26 -12.84 -0.89 0.71
C SER A 26 -13.20 -1.28 -0.72
N CYS A 27 -12.89 -2.51 -1.13
CA CYS A 27 -13.21 -3.04 -2.47
C CYS A 27 -14.70 -3.40 -2.65
N ASP A 28 -15.41 -3.71 -1.57
CA ASP A 28 -16.83 -4.05 -1.59
C ASP A 28 -17.74 -2.80 -1.65
N GLU A 29 -17.18 -1.60 -1.48
CA GLU A 29 -17.89 -0.32 -1.62
C GLU A 29 -18.13 0.08 -3.09
N GLU A 30 -19.03 1.05 -3.30
CA GLU A 30 -19.42 1.51 -4.66
C GLU A 30 -18.29 2.24 -5.40
N HIS A 31 -17.30 2.75 -4.67
CA HIS A 31 -16.24 3.59 -5.22
C HIS A 31 -14.97 2.78 -5.48
N PRO A 32 -14.26 3.04 -6.60
CA PRO A 32 -13.01 2.36 -6.88
C PRO A 32 -11.98 2.64 -5.79
N THR A 33 -11.26 1.60 -5.38
CA THR A 33 -10.22 1.68 -4.35
C THR A 33 -8.87 1.95 -4.96
N LEU A 34 -8.24 3.05 -4.54
CA LEU A 34 -6.84 3.34 -4.79
C LEU A 34 -5.99 2.77 -3.65
N LEU A 35 -5.10 1.86 -4.02
CA LEU A 35 -4.07 1.32 -3.15
C LEU A 35 -2.88 2.28 -3.07
N LEU A 36 -2.53 2.73 -1.86
CA LEU A 36 -1.50 3.75 -1.65
C LEU A 36 -0.51 3.34 -0.57
N TYR A 37 0.77 3.45 -0.86
CA TYR A 37 1.85 3.42 0.14
C TYR A 37 2.60 4.74 0.10
N LEU A 38 2.94 5.29 1.26
CA LEU A 38 3.69 6.55 1.39
C LEU A 38 5.03 6.29 2.06
N PHE A 39 6.12 6.73 1.42
CA PHE A 39 7.44 6.77 2.04
C PHE A 39 7.52 8.01 2.93
N GLU A 40 7.36 7.82 4.24
CA GLU A 40 7.42 8.91 5.21
C GLU A 40 8.89 9.26 5.53
N PRO A 41 9.30 10.53 5.40
CA PRO A 41 10.69 10.95 5.59
C PRO A 41 11.17 10.79 7.04
N ASP A 42 10.27 10.77 8.01
CA ASP A 42 10.58 10.68 9.44
C ASP A 42 11.12 9.30 9.88
N PHE A 43 11.06 8.29 9.01
CA PHE A 43 11.65 6.96 9.26
C PHE A 43 13.17 6.89 9.03
N ASN A 44 13.79 7.92 8.46
CA ASN A 44 15.22 7.93 8.12
C ASN A 44 16.17 8.34 9.26
N ASN A 45 15.63 8.68 10.45
CA ASN A 45 16.46 9.18 11.54
C ASN A 45 16.76 8.15 12.65
N ASP A 46 16.34 6.90 12.45
CA ASP A 46 16.55 5.82 13.43
C ASP A 46 17.61 4.83 12.93
N ALA A 47 18.67 4.64 13.71
CA ALA A 47 19.86 3.84 13.39
C ALA A 47 19.59 2.32 13.21
N HIS A 48 18.33 1.92 13.17
CA HIS A 48 17.84 0.55 13.07
C HIS A 48 17.23 0.19 11.71
N HIS A 49 17.02 1.16 10.81
CA HIS A 49 16.59 0.90 9.43
C HIS A 49 17.79 0.63 8.53
N SER A 50 18.33 -0.59 8.63
CA SER A 50 19.30 -1.07 7.65
C SER A 50 18.70 -1.04 6.24
N ASP A 51 19.53 -0.85 5.21
CA ASP A 51 19.11 -0.89 3.79
C ASP A 51 18.26 -2.13 3.45
N ARG A 52 18.44 -3.22 4.18
CA ARG A 52 17.63 -4.44 4.06
C ARG A 52 16.14 -4.20 4.31
N HIS A 53 15.78 -3.36 5.29
CA HIS A 53 14.40 -3.04 5.60
C HIS A 53 13.73 -2.29 4.44
N TRP A 54 14.41 -1.28 3.90
CA TRP A 54 13.92 -0.53 2.74
C TRP A 54 13.83 -1.38 1.49
N ASN A 55 14.82 -2.24 1.25
CA ASN A 55 14.77 -3.20 0.15
C ASN A 55 13.58 -4.16 0.32
N PHE A 56 13.32 -4.66 1.53
CA PHE A 56 12.17 -5.54 1.78
C PHE A 56 10.82 -4.85 1.46
N ILE A 57 10.64 -3.60 1.89
CA ILE A 57 9.43 -2.82 1.57
C ILE A 57 9.29 -2.63 0.05
N LYS A 58 10.37 -2.21 -0.61
CA LYS A 58 10.39 -1.98 -2.06
C LYS A 58 10.02 -3.25 -2.83
N GLU A 59 10.68 -4.37 -2.55
CA GLU A 59 10.40 -5.64 -3.23
C GLU A 59 8.97 -6.13 -2.94
N SER A 60 8.45 -5.90 -1.72
CA SER A 60 7.05 -6.21 -1.39
C SER A 60 6.06 -5.39 -2.22
N ILE A 61 6.33 -4.09 -2.41
CA ILE A 61 5.47 -3.22 -3.26
C ILE A 61 5.54 -3.66 -4.72
N LEU A 62 6.72 -4.05 -5.22
CA LEU A 62 6.87 -4.58 -6.58
C LEU A 62 6.08 -5.88 -6.77
N ASP A 63 6.13 -6.80 -5.81
CA ASP A 63 5.32 -8.03 -5.83
C ASP A 63 3.82 -7.73 -5.83
N LEU A 64 3.37 -6.79 -4.97
CA LEU A 64 1.97 -6.35 -4.94
C LEU A 64 1.52 -5.82 -6.31
N ASN A 65 2.30 -4.94 -6.94
CA ASN A 65 1.96 -4.38 -8.26
C ASN A 65 1.93 -5.47 -9.33
N SER A 66 2.91 -6.37 -9.34
CA SER A 66 2.94 -7.49 -10.31
C SER A 66 1.71 -8.39 -10.20
N ARG A 67 1.11 -8.53 -9.01
CA ARG A 67 -0.10 -9.32 -8.79
C ARG A 67 -1.39 -8.60 -9.20
N LEU A 68 -1.34 -7.28 -9.34
CA LEU A 68 -2.47 -6.43 -9.73
C LEU A 68 -2.51 -6.15 -11.25
N ASP A 69 -1.38 -6.27 -11.95
CA ASP A 69 -1.25 -6.07 -13.39
C ASP A 69 -1.78 -7.25 -14.25
N ILE A 70 -2.52 -8.19 -13.65
CA ILE A 70 -3.08 -9.39 -14.31
C ILE A 70 -4.53 -9.13 -14.75
#